data_AF-A0A940EAA5-F1
#
_entry.id   AF-A0A940EAA5-F1
#
_cell.length_a   1.000
_cell.length_b   1.000
_cell.length_c   1.000
_cell.angle_alpha   90.00
_cell.angle_beta   90.00
_cell.angle_gamma   90.00
#
_symmetry.space_group_name_H-M   'P 1'
#
loop_
_entity.id
_entity.type
_entity.pdbx_description
1 polymer ?
#
loop_
_entity_poly.entity_id
_entity_poly.type
_entity_poly.pdbx_seq_one_letter_code
_entity_poly.pdbx_strand_id
1 'polypeptide(L)'
;MRFLRSPRHPFTDTARKRAALARRQKADREALPLFAAEIAARQKSPDDLMQARANAWAAHEARSRQRRADQWRRARRLIDAMPSRQRRRVRAAWDGAPYPGDPVYLLDFLHSLEAGRIALDALPFTLRRANPRGHAIMGAG
;
A
#
# COMPACT_ATOMS: atom_id res chain seq x y z
N MET A 1 -4.74 19.06 -0.84
CA MET A 1 -4.68 17.64 -0.39
C MET A 1 -3.61 16.89 -1.17
N ARG A 2 -2.46 16.71 -0.54
CA ARG A 2 -1.36 15.90 -1.05
C ARG A 2 -1.79 14.46 -1.33
N PHE A 3 -1.29 13.94 -2.44
CA PHE A 3 -1.59 12.60 -2.93
C PHE A 3 -0.35 11.95 -3.51
N LEU A 4 0.03 10.80 -2.97
CA LEU A 4 1.09 9.96 -3.47
C LEU A 4 0.50 8.91 -4.40
N ARG A 5 0.90 8.98 -5.67
CA ARG A 5 0.56 7.99 -6.69
C ARG A 5 1.18 6.64 -6.31
N SER A 6 0.36 5.59 -6.37
CA SER A 6 0.86 4.21 -6.22
C SER A 6 1.76 3.86 -7.41
N PRO A 7 3.01 3.41 -7.20
CA PRO A 7 3.83 2.89 -8.29
C PRO A 7 3.22 1.59 -8.84
N ARG A 8 3.54 1.26 -10.09
CA ARG A 8 3.14 0.02 -10.75
C ARG A 8 4.36 -0.86 -10.88
N HIS A 9 4.22 -2.12 -10.53
CA HIS A 9 5.29 -3.11 -10.63
C HIS A 9 4.71 -4.34 -11.32
N PRO A 10 4.96 -4.54 -12.62
CA PRO A 10 4.45 -5.72 -13.32
C PRO A 10 5.08 -7.00 -12.75
N PHE A 11 4.33 -8.10 -12.77
CA PHE A 11 4.92 -9.40 -12.47
C PHE A 11 5.81 -9.81 -13.64
N THR A 12 7.11 -9.95 -13.39
CA THR A 12 8.06 -10.47 -14.37
C THR A 12 8.37 -11.93 -14.04
N ASP A 13 8.10 -12.84 -14.97
CA ASP A 13 8.67 -14.18 -14.90
C ASP A 13 10.17 -14.09 -15.18
N THR A 14 10.99 -14.68 -14.31
CA THR A 14 12.44 -14.59 -14.40
C THR A 14 13.06 -15.96 -14.18
N ALA A 15 14.22 -16.20 -14.81
CA ALA A 15 15.00 -17.43 -14.59
C ALA A 15 15.24 -17.70 -13.10
N ARG A 16 15.48 -16.65 -12.30
CA ARG A 16 15.63 -16.77 -10.84
C ARG A 16 14.38 -17.30 -10.14
N LYS A 17 13.17 -16.84 -10.53
CA LYS A 17 11.90 -17.33 -9.97
C LYS A 17 11.64 -18.79 -10.34
N ARG A 18 11.97 -19.18 -11.58
CA ARG A 18 11.86 -20.56 -12.06
C ARG A 18 12.85 -21.49 -11.34
N ALA A 19 14.11 -21.08 -11.22
CA ALA A 19 15.13 -21.84 -10.47
C ALA A 19 14.77 -22.00 -8.98
N ALA A 20 14.20 -20.97 -8.35
CA ALA A 20 13.70 -21.06 -6.98
C ALA A 20 12.53 -22.05 -6.84
N LEU A 21 11.63 -22.09 -7.83
CA LEU A 21 10.54 -23.07 -7.87
C LEU A 21 11.09 -24.50 -8.01
N ALA A 22 12.03 -24.73 -8.92
CA ALA A 22 12.64 -26.05 -9.12
C ALA A 22 13.35 -26.54 -7.84
N ARG A 23 14.09 -25.67 -7.16
CA ARG A 23 14.73 -25.99 -5.87
C ARG A 23 13.71 -26.36 -4.80
N ARG A 24 12.60 -25.61 -4.70
CA ARG A 24 11.51 -25.94 -3.78
C ARG A 24 10.89 -27.30 -4.13
N GLN A 25 10.53 -27.53 -5.39
CA GLN A 25 9.94 -28.80 -5.83
C GLN A 25 10.85 -30.00 -5.59
N LYS A 26 12.17 -29.81 -5.74
CA LYS A 26 13.17 -30.82 -5.35
C LYS A 26 13.14 -31.07 -3.85
N ALA A 27 13.23 -30.03 -3.03
CA ALA A 27 13.19 -30.15 -1.57
C ALA A 27 11.89 -30.83 -1.07
N ASP A 28 10.74 -30.50 -1.67
CA ASP A 28 9.45 -31.10 -1.33
C ASP A 28 9.44 -32.64 -1.58
N ARG A 29 10.14 -33.13 -2.62
CA ARG A 29 10.28 -34.57 -2.90
C ARG A 29 11.27 -35.25 -1.97
N GLU A 30 12.38 -34.59 -1.67
CA GLU A 30 13.43 -35.11 -0.78
C GLU A 30 12.97 -35.20 0.68
N ALA A 31 12.05 -34.33 1.10
CA ALA A 31 11.47 -34.35 2.44
C ALA A 31 10.61 -35.60 2.71
N LEU A 32 10.02 -36.21 1.68
CA LEU A 32 9.12 -37.36 1.78
C LEU A 32 9.48 -38.39 0.69
N PRO A 33 10.62 -39.10 0.82
CA PRO A 33 11.18 -39.91 -0.26
C PRO A 33 10.27 -41.09 -0.66
N LEU A 34 9.56 -41.69 0.30
CA LEU A 34 8.58 -42.76 0.02
C LEU A 34 7.41 -42.31 -0.85
N PHE A 35 7.13 -41.00 -0.91
CA PHE A 35 6.06 -40.40 -1.69
C PHE A 35 6.59 -39.51 -2.83
N ALA A 36 7.88 -39.62 -3.17
CA ALA A 36 8.52 -38.70 -4.11
C ALA A 36 7.86 -38.72 -5.51
N ALA A 37 7.42 -39.89 -5.98
CA ALA A 37 6.75 -40.07 -7.26
C ALA A 37 5.36 -39.42 -7.27
N GLU A 38 4.58 -39.63 -6.21
CA GLU A 38 3.25 -39.05 -6.02
C GLU A 38 3.33 -37.53 -5.87
N ILE A 39 4.33 -37.03 -5.14
CA ILE A 39 4.59 -35.59 -5.00
C ILE A 39 4.97 -34.99 -6.36
N ALA A 40 5.87 -35.63 -7.11
CA ALA A 40 6.24 -35.19 -8.46
C ALA A 40 5.02 -35.13 -9.39
N ALA A 41 4.15 -36.15 -9.37
CA ALA A 41 2.94 -36.20 -10.19
C ALA A 41 1.93 -35.08 -9.86
N ARG A 42 1.92 -34.58 -8.62
CA ARG A 42 1.06 -33.47 -8.18
C ARG A 42 1.70 -32.09 -8.39
N GLN A 43 2.99 -32.02 -8.66
CA GLN A 43 3.68 -30.75 -8.88
C GLN A 43 3.28 -30.13 -10.21
N LYS A 44 2.77 -28.91 -10.15
CA LYS A 44 2.43 -28.13 -11.34
C LYS A 44 3.67 -27.76 -12.16
N SER A 45 3.48 -27.61 -13.46
CA SER A 45 4.54 -27.14 -14.34
C SER A 45 5.01 -25.73 -13.93
N PRO A 46 6.28 -25.37 -14.22
CA PRO A 46 6.77 -24.02 -13.98
C PRO A 46 5.93 -22.96 -14.69
N ASP A 47 5.52 -23.20 -15.94
CA ASP A 47 4.74 -22.25 -16.74
C ASP A 47 3.36 -22.01 -16.11
N ASP A 48 2.64 -23.07 -15.71
CA ASP A 48 1.34 -22.95 -15.05
C ASP A 48 1.43 -22.15 -13.75
N LEU A 49 2.49 -22.38 -12.96
CA LEU A 49 2.68 -21.66 -11.70
C LEU A 49 3.08 -20.20 -11.92
N MET A 50 3.90 -19.89 -12.93
CA MET A 50 4.23 -18.50 -13.25
C MET A 50 3.02 -17.75 -13.78
N GLN A 51 2.20 -18.38 -14.62
CA GLN A 51 0.94 -17.79 -15.09
C GLN A 51 -0.05 -17.57 -13.94
N ALA A 52 -0.22 -18.57 -13.06
CA ALA A 52 -1.08 -18.42 -11.88
C ALA A 52 -0.60 -17.29 -10.96
N ARG A 53 0.71 -17.13 -10.77
CA ARG A 53 1.29 -16.01 -10.00
C ARG A 53 1.08 -14.67 -10.68
N ALA A 54 1.22 -14.59 -11.99
CA ALA A 54 0.94 -13.37 -12.75
C ALA A 54 -0.54 -12.94 -12.59
N ASN A 55 -1.47 -13.88 -12.72
CA ASN A 55 -2.90 -13.64 -12.53
C ASN A 55 -3.21 -13.18 -11.10
N ALA A 56 -2.66 -13.87 -10.10
CA ALA A 56 -2.83 -13.51 -8.69
C ALA A 56 -2.27 -12.11 -8.39
N TRP A 57 -1.11 -11.77 -8.98
CA TRP A 57 -0.50 -10.46 -8.85
C TRP A 57 -1.37 -9.34 -9.44
N ALA A 58 -1.87 -9.53 -10.67
CA ALA A 58 -2.76 -8.56 -11.31
C ALA A 58 -4.03 -8.34 -10.49
N ALA A 59 -4.65 -9.41 -9.99
CA ALA A 59 -5.83 -9.33 -9.13
C ALA A 59 -5.52 -8.62 -7.80
N HIS A 60 -4.36 -8.89 -7.20
CA HIS A 60 -3.90 -8.20 -6.00
C HIS A 60 -3.65 -6.70 -6.23
N GLU A 61 -3.01 -6.33 -7.34
CA GLU A 61 -2.78 -4.93 -7.71
C GLU A 61 -4.11 -4.19 -7.88
N ALA A 62 -5.08 -4.80 -8.59
CA ALA A 62 -6.42 -4.23 -8.76
C ALA A 62 -7.13 -4.02 -7.41
N ARG A 63 -7.17 -5.03 -6.54
CA ARG A 63 -7.77 -4.92 -5.20
C ARG A 63 -7.11 -3.85 -4.34
N SER A 64 -5.78 -3.80 -4.35
CA SER A 64 -5.00 -2.82 -3.58
C SER A 64 -5.31 -1.39 -4.02
N ARG A 65 -5.41 -1.16 -5.35
CA ARG A 65 -5.75 0.14 -5.92
C ARG A 65 -7.19 0.54 -5.59
N GLN A 66 -8.13 -0.38 -5.69
CA GLN A 66 -9.53 -0.14 -5.34
C GLN A 66 -9.64 0.23 -3.85
N ARG A 67 -9.05 -0.56 -2.96
CA ARG A 67 -9.00 -0.26 -1.51
C ARG A 67 -8.41 1.11 -1.23
N ARG A 68 -7.32 1.49 -1.92
CA ARG A 68 -6.72 2.83 -1.79
C ARG A 68 -7.69 3.93 -2.23
N ALA A 69 -8.37 3.75 -3.36
CA ALA A 69 -9.35 4.71 -3.86
C ALA A 69 -10.54 4.86 -2.89
N ASP A 70 -11.05 3.75 -2.35
CA ASP A 70 -12.15 3.76 -1.39
C ASP A 70 -11.78 4.46 -0.08
N GLN A 71 -10.56 4.24 0.43
CA GLN A 71 -10.06 4.96 1.59
C GLN A 71 -9.93 6.46 1.33
N TRP A 72 -9.49 6.88 0.14
CA TRP A 72 -9.50 8.31 -0.24
C TRP A 72 -10.90 8.90 -0.27
N ARG A 73 -11.86 8.21 -0.90
CA ARG A 73 -13.26 8.65 -0.94
C ARG A 73 -13.83 8.76 0.48
N ARG A 74 -13.55 7.78 1.34
CA ARG A 74 -13.94 7.80 2.76
C ARG A 74 -13.36 9.02 3.48
N ALA A 75 -12.05 9.23 3.41
CA ALA A 75 -11.41 10.35 4.08
C ALA A 75 -11.94 11.71 3.62
N ARG A 76 -12.16 11.87 2.31
CA ARG A 76 -12.76 13.10 1.75
C ARG A 76 -14.19 13.31 2.26
N ARG A 77 -15.03 12.27 2.27
CA ARG A 77 -16.39 12.36 2.84
C ARG A 77 -16.38 12.77 4.32
N LEU A 78 -15.48 12.21 5.13
CA LEU A 78 -15.34 12.60 6.54
C LEU A 78 -14.99 14.08 6.69
N ILE A 79 -14.06 14.58 5.89
CA ILE A 79 -13.65 16.00 5.88
C ILE A 79 -14.79 16.90 5.38
N ASP A 80 -15.50 16.47 4.34
CA ASP A 80 -16.58 17.25 3.73
C ASP A 80 -17.81 17.33 4.63
N ALA A 81 -18.01 16.36 5.54
CA ALA A 81 -19.05 16.43 6.57
C ALA A 81 -18.76 17.48 7.68
N MET A 82 -17.50 17.94 7.82
CA MET A 82 -17.14 18.92 8.86
C MET A 82 -17.61 20.35 8.50
N PRO A 83 -17.86 21.22 9.50
CA PRO A 83 -18.09 22.65 9.30
C PRO A 83 -16.99 23.31 8.47
N SER A 84 -17.34 24.32 7.67
CA SER A 84 -16.45 24.91 6.66
C SER A 84 -15.10 25.37 7.22
N ARG A 85 -15.09 26.01 8.41
CA ARG A 85 -13.86 26.44 9.09
C ARG A 85 -12.98 25.27 9.48
N GLN A 86 -13.56 24.23 10.09
CA GLN A 86 -12.82 23.04 10.51
C GLN A 86 -12.27 22.28 9.31
N ARG A 87 -13.07 22.12 8.25
CA ARG A 87 -12.67 21.51 6.98
C ARG A 87 -11.42 22.17 6.40
N ARG A 88 -11.37 23.51 6.35
CA ARG A 88 -10.21 24.26 5.86
C ARG A 88 -8.97 24.00 6.72
N ARG A 89 -9.12 24.03 8.05
CA ARG A 89 -8.02 23.78 9.00
C ARG A 89 -7.46 22.36 8.87
N VAL A 90 -8.31 21.34 8.78
CA VAL A 90 -7.89 19.95 8.60
C VAL A 90 -7.13 19.76 7.29
N ARG A 91 -7.62 20.35 6.19
CA ARG A 91 -6.94 20.28 4.88
C ARG A 91 -5.57 20.95 4.91
N ALA A 92 -5.46 22.13 5.54
CA ALA A 92 -4.18 22.82 5.72
C ALA A 92 -3.21 22.01 6.59
N ALA A 93 -3.70 21.44 7.70
CA ALA A 93 -2.91 20.60 8.58
C ALA A 93 -2.37 19.35 7.85
N TRP A 94 -3.23 18.67 7.09
CA TRP A 94 -2.84 17.53 6.27
C TRP A 94 -1.81 17.91 5.19
N ASP A 95 -2.02 19.03 4.49
CA ASP A 95 -1.09 19.48 3.46
C ASP A 95 0.29 19.83 4.05
N GLY A 96 0.31 20.24 5.33
CA GLY A 96 1.52 20.54 6.08
C GLY A 96 2.18 19.36 6.81
N ALA A 97 1.53 18.20 6.87
CA ALA A 97 1.94 17.10 7.74
C ALA A 97 3.21 16.38 7.24
N PRO A 98 4.09 15.88 8.12
CA PRO A 98 5.28 15.15 7.72
C PRO A 98 5.00 13.71 7.23
N TYR A 99 3.73 13.31 7.15
CA TYR A 99 3.32 11.98 6.72
C TYR A 99 3.28 11.85 5.18
N PRO A 100 3.42 10.63 4.64
CA PRO A 100 3.13 10.38 3.22
C PRO A 100 1.70 10.79 2.87
N GLY A 101 1.53 11.30 1.64
CA GLY A 101 0.24 11.64 1.04
C GLY A 101 -0.58 10.40 0.70
N ASP A 102 -0.89 9.60 1.72
CA ASP A 102 -1.45 8.27 1.65
C ASP A 102 -2.74 8.21 2.49
N PRO A 103 -3.81 7.56 2.00
CA PRO A 103 -5.10 7.64 2.67
C PRO A 103 -5.13 6.91 4.01
N VAL A 104 -4.24 5.94 4.26
CA VAL A 104 -4.16 5.26 5.57
C VAL A 104 -3.73 6.26 6.64
N TYR A 105 -2.66 7.02 6.39
CA TYR A 105 -2.19 8.07 7.30
C TYR A 105 -3.21 9.19 7.46
N LEU A 106 -3.91 9.57 6.39
CA LEU A 106 -4.98 10.56 6.50
C LEU A 106 -6.13 10.06 7.38
N LEU A 107 -6.56 8.81 7.21
CA LEU A 107 -7.64 8.23 8.02
C LEU A 107 -7.23 8.12 9.49
N ASP A 108 -6.00 7.70 9.77
CA ASP A 108 -5.47 7.65 11.14
C ASP A 108 -5.34 9.04 11.77
N PHE A 109 -4.91 10.04 11.00
CA PHE A 109 -4.90 11.44 11.42
C PHE A 109 -6.30 11.95 11.77
N LEU A 110 -7.30 11.69 10.90
CA LEU A 110 -8.69 12.07 11.15
C LEU A 110 -9.26 11.36 12.39
N HIS A 111 -8.97 10.07 12.55
CA HIS A 111 -9.38 9.31 13.72
C HIS A 111 -8.71 9.83 15.01
N SER A 112 -7.44 10.24 14.94
CA SER A 112 -6.73 10.83 16.09
C SER A 112 -7.29 12.20 16.48
N LEU A 113 -7.76 12.99 15.51
CA LEU A 113 -8.50 14.24 15.77
C LEU A 113 -9.84 13.97 16.45
N GLU A 114 -10.61 13.00 15.93
CA GLU A 114 -11.90 12.61 16.50
C GLU A 114 -11.77 12.07 17.93
N ALA A 115 -10.75 11.25 18.17
CA ALA A 115 -10.45 10.69 19.50
C ALA A 115 -9.81 11.71 20.46
N GLY A 116 -9.61 12.98 20.06
CA GLY A 116 -8.98 14.01 20.88
C GLY A 116 -7.50 13.78 21.19
N ARG A 117 -6.85 12.82 20.51
CA ARG A 117 -5.40 12.54 20.66
C ARG A 117 -4.54 13.64 20.05
N ILE A 118 -5.08 14.36 19.08
CA ILE A 118 -4.46 15.51 18.42
C ILE A 118 -5.47 16.67 18.41
N ALA A 119 -5.01 17.88 18.70
CA ALA A 119 -5.78 19.11 18.52
C ALA A 119 -5.26 19.90 17.31
N LEU A 120 -6.17 20.52 16.54
CA LEU A 120 -5.78 21.35 15.39
C LEU A 120 -5.04 22.64 15.79
N ASP A 121 -5.18 23.08 17.03
CA ASP A 121 -4.49 24.23 17.60
C ASP A 121 -3.13 23.86 18.23
N ALA A 122 -2.89 22.56 18.46
CA ALA A 122 -1.66 22.03 19.06
C ALA A 122 -1.25 20.74 18.32
N LEU A 123 -0.88 20.90 17.05
CA LEU A 123 -0.45 19.77 16.23
C LEU A 123 0.89 19.21 16.74
N PRO A 124 1.09 17.88 16.74
CA PRO A 124 2.33 17.24 17.18
C PRO A 124 3.47 17.39 16.16
N PHE A 125 3.30 18.25 15.16
CA PHE A 125 4.28 18.52 14.11
C PHE A 125 4.18 19.97 13.67
N THR A 126 5.31 20.50 13.20
CA THR A 126 5.36 21.83 12.59
C THR A 126 4.71 21.82 11.21
N LEU A 127 3.80 22.76 10.97
CA LEU A 127 3.21 22.95 9.64
C LEU A 127 4.26 23.50 8.67
N ARG A 128 4.52 22.74 7.62
CA ARG A 128 5.43 23.13 6.54
C ARG A 128 4.93 22.61 5.21
N ARG A 129 5.18 23.32 4.12
CA ARG A 129 4.86 22.77 2.79
C ARG A 129 5.64 21.48 2.58
N ALA A 130 4.95 20.38 2.29
CA ALA A 130 5.58 19.07 2.10
C ALA A 130 5.18 18.42 0.78
N ASN A 131 6.07 17.60 0.23
CA ASN A 131 5.84 16.87 -1.01
C ASN A 131 4.94 15.64 -0.75
N PRO A 132 4.46 14.92 -1.78
CA PRO A 132 3.62 13.73 -1.58
C PRO A 132 4.24 12.63 -0.70
N ARG A 133 5.55 12.62 -0.44
CA ARG A 133 6.21 11.66 0.45
C ARG A 133 6.29 12.08 1.92
N GLY A 134 6.06 13.35 2.26
CA GLY A 134 6.19 13.87 3.64
C GLY A 134 7.41 14.75 3.87
N HIS A 135 8.31 14.83 2.89
CA HIS A 135 9.51 15.67 3.01
C HIS A 135 9.16 17.14 2.82
N ALA A 136 9.81 18.00 3.61
CA ALA A 136 9.70 19.44 3.45
C ALA A 136 10.11 19.86 2.03
N ILE A 137 9.33 20.74 1.42
CA ILE A 137 9.74 21.45 0.21
C ILE A 137 10.48 22.70 0.70
N MET A 138 11.81 22.68 0.67
CA MET A 138 12.60 23.89 0.87
C MET A 138 12.26 24.85 -0.27
N GLY A 139 11.75 26.03 0.06
CA GLY A 139 11.58 27.09 -0.94
C GLY A 139 12.96 27.61 -1.34
N ALA A 140 13.24 27.65 -2.65
CA ALA A 140 13.99 28.79 -3.16
C ALA A 140 13.16 30.05 -2.84
N GLY A 141 13.84 31.09 -2.37
CA GLY A 141 13.25 32.32 -1.82
C GLY A 141 12.27 33.03 -2.75
#